data_AF-A0A142XC45-F1
#
_entry.id   AF-A0A142XC45-F1
#
_cell.length_a   1.000
_cell.length_b   1.000
_cell.length_c   1.000
_cell.angle_alpha   90.00
_cell.angle_beta   90.00
_cell.angle_gamma   90.00
#
_symmetry.space_group_name_H-M   'P 1'
#
loop_
_entity.id
_entity.type
_entity.pdbx_description
1 polymer ?
#
loop_
_entity_poly.entity_id
_entity_poly.type
_entity_poly.pdbx_seq_one_letter_code
_entity_poly.pdbx_strand_id
1 'polypeptide(L)'
;MTATETRPNAVDFDWVPALPSDTESSPIAGYLRIYAARATTLYRVEEFPADEGRGFQLVKSEHTAGTDREAAEYAVFAGRDGRTRCECRGFLRWSHCKHQEAVAELLDKGQL
;
A
#
# COMPACT_ATOMS: atom_id res chain seq x y z
N MET A 1 9.51 -0.93 -26.67
CA MET A 1 9.97 -2.11 -25.93
C MET A 1 10.75 -1.61 -24.72
N THR A 2 10.04 -1.22 -23.66
CA THR A 2 10.66 -0.79 -22.40
C THR A 2 10.90 -2.04 -21.57
N ALA A 3 12.17 -2.33 -21.28
CA ALA A 3 12.58 -3.44 -20.44
C ALA A 3 12.02 -3.21 -19.03
N THR A 4 11.18 -4.13 -18.56
CA THR A 4 10.75 -4.18 -17.16
C THR A 4 11.96 -4.64 -16.35
N GLU A 5 12.76 -3.70 -15.84
CA GLU A 5 13.78 -4.00 -14.83
C GLU A 5 13.07 -4.66 -13.64
N THR A 6 13.29 -5.96 -13.49
CA THR A 6 12.77 -6.73 -12.35
C THR A 6 13.51 -6.23 -11.12
N ARG A 7 12.83 -5.43 -10.29
CA ARG A 7 13.35 -5.01 -8.99
C ARG A 7 13.62 -6.28 -8.16
N PRO A 8 14.85 -6.52 -7.66
CA PRO A 8 15.23 -7.79 -7.03
C PRO A 8 14.48 -8.11 -5.73
N ASN A 9 13.63 -7.20 -5.24
CA ASN A 9 12.76 -7.36 -4.07
C ASN A 9 11.31 -6.95 -4.40
N ALA A 10 10.75 -7.40 -5.52
CA ALA A 10 9.33 -7.21 -5.78
C ALA A 10 8.52 -7.86 -4.64
N VAL A 11 7.67 -7.08 -3.99
CA VAL A 11 6.76 -7.59 -2.98
C VAL A 11 5.71 -8.45 -3.64
N ASP A 12 5.41 -9.59 -3.02
CA ASP A 12 4.31 -10.43 -3.46
C ASP A 12 3.00 -9.91 -2.85
N PHE A 13 2.05 -9.55 -3.71
CA PHE A 13 0.76 -9.03 -3.29
C PHE A 13 -0.36 -9.28 -4.32
N ASP A 14 -1.59 -9.27 -3.83
CA ASP A 14 -2.80 -9.18 -4.64
C ASP A 14 -3.51 -7.85 -4.41
N TRP A 15 -4.13 -7.33 -5.46
CA TRP A 15 -4.94 -6.13 -5.43
C TRP A 15 -6.33 -6.39 -5.99
N VAL A 16 -7.34 -5.92 -5.26
CA VAL A 16 -8.74 -5.91 -5.72
C VAL A 16 -9.23 -4.46 -5.61
N PRO A 17 -9.47 -3.77 -6.75
CA PRO A 17 -10.00 -2.41 -6.69
C PRO A 17 -11.40 -2.42 -6.08
N ALA A 18 -11.76 -1.31 -5.43
CA ALA A 18 -13.10 -1.12 -4.91
C ALA A 18 -14.11 -1.08 -6.08
N LEU A 19 -15.33 -1.55 -5.84
CA LEU A 19 -16.39 -1.41 -6.83
C LEU A 19 -16.85 0.06 -6.87
N PRO A 20 -17.43 0.53 -7.99
CA PRO A 20 -17.94 1.90 -8.06
C PRO A 20 -18.89 2.25 -6.90
N SER A 21 -19.74 1.31 -6.50
CA SER A 21 -20.65 1.44 -5.35
C SER A 21 -19.96 1.64 -4.01
N ASP A 22 -18.71 1.17 -3.86
CA ASP A 22 -17.93 1.35 -2.64
C ASP A 22 -17.35 2.77 -2.57
N THR A 23 -17.04 3.37 -3.73
CA THR A 23 -16.37 4.69 -3.84
C THR A 23 -17.32 5.88 -3.73
N GLU A 24 -18.63 5.70 -3.98
CA GLU A 24 -19.61 6.80 -3.99
C GLU A 24 -19.80 7.48 -2.62
N SER A 25 -19.46 6.80 -1.53
CA SER A 25 -19.64 7.31 -0.16
C SER A 25 -18.45 7.02 0.75
N SER A 26 -17.34 6.52 0.20
CA SER A 26 -16.19 6.08 0.98
C SER A 26 -14.88 6.33 0.23
N PRO A 27 -13.78 6.70 0.91
CA PRO A 27 -12.48 6.89 0.28
C PRO A 27 -11.78 5.57 -0.12
N ILE A 28 -12.50 4.45 -0.13
CA ILE A 28 -11.91 3.12 -0.35
C ILE A 28 -11.46 3.01 -1.81
N ALA A 29 -10.14 2.91 -2.02
CA ALA A 29 -9.56 2.64 -3.33
C ALA A 29 -9.60 1.13 -3.67
N GLY A 30 -9.53 0.28 -2.63
CA GLY A 30 -9.61 -1.17 -2.80
C GLY A 30 -9.00 -1.95 -1.64
N TYR A 31 -8.67 -3.20 -1.90
CA TYR A 31 -8.15 -4.15 -0.93
C TYR A 31 -6.80 -4.70 -1.40
N LEU A 32 -5.78 -4.50 -0.57
CA LEU A 32 -4.41 -4.92 -0.82
C LEU A 32 -4.05 -6.07 0.12
N ARG A 33 -3.72 -7.24 -0.43
CA ARG A 33 -3.20 -8.36 0.35
C ARG A 33 -1.70 -8.49 0.09
N ILE A 34 -0.89 -8.36 1.14
CA ILE A 34 0.57 -8.52 1.03
C ILE A 34 0.96 -9.88 1.63
N TYR A 35 1.72 -10.65 0.86
CA TYR A 35 2.32 -11.92 1.27
C TYR A 35 3.73 -11.67 1.81
N ALA A 36 4.00 -12.18 3.01
CA ALA A 36 5.34 -12.18 3.58
C ALA A 36 5.62 -13.51 4.25
N ALA A 37 6.89 -13.91 4.30
CA ALA A 37 7.32 -15.21 4.83
C ALA A 37 6.77 -15.55 6.23
N ARG A 38 6.47 -14.53 7.06
CA ARG A 38 5.96 -14.70 8.42
C ARG A 38 4.46 -14.49 8.57
N ALA A 39 3.83 -13.72 7.68
CA ALA A 39 2.42 -13.38 7.77
C ALA A 39 1.89 -12.82 6.45
N THR A 40 0.70 -13.27 6.09
CA THR A 40 -0.15 -12.61 5.08
C THR A 40 -1.03 -11.58 5.78
N THR A 41 -1.17 -10.39 5.20
CA THR A 41 -2.00 -9.32 5.78
C THR A 41 -2.86 -8.68 4.71
N LEU A 42 -4.16 -8.56 4.99
CA LEU A 42 -5.12 -7.87 4.16
C LEU A 42 -5.32 -6.46 4.69
N TYR A 43 -5.22 -5.49 3.80
CA TYR A 43 -5.45 -4.08 4.07
C TYR A 43 -6.63 -3.58 3.25
N ARG A 44 -7.52 -2.83 3.88
CA ARG A 44 -8.39 -1.89 3.17
C ARG A 44 -7.57 -0.63 2.88
N VAL A 45 -7.51 -0.23 1.63
CA VAL A 45 -6.77 0.95 1.19
C VAL A 45 -7.74 2.09 0.99
N GLU A 46 -7.52 3.18 1.69
CA GLU A 46 -8.28 4.42 1.56
C GLU A 46 -7.36 5.50 1.00
N GLU A 47 -7.84 6.25 0.02
CA GLU A 47 -7.09 7.34 -0.60
C GLU A 47 -7.59 8.71 -0.13
N PHE A 48 -6.64 9.60 0.13
CA PHE A 48 -6.89 10.98 0.52
C PHE A 48 -6.03 11.94 -0.30
N PRO A 49 -6.54 13.14 -0.63
CA PRO A 49 -5.72 14.20 -1.20
C PRO A 49 -4.65 14.63 -0.17
N ALA A 50 -3.45 14.95 -0.66
CA ALA A 50 -2.38 15.56 0.12
C ALA A 50 -1.75 16.71 -0.66
N ASP A 51 -1.26 17.74 0.02
CA ASP A 51 -0.78 18.99 -0.60
C ASP A 51 0.19 18.74 -1.78
N GLU A 52 1.16 17.84 -1.56
CA GLU A 52 2.21 17.52 -2.53
C GLU A 52 2.07 16.12 -3.16
N GLY A 53 0.86 15.55 -3.17
CA GLY A 53 0.67 14.22 -3.74
C GLY A 53 -0.63 13.53 -3.33
N ARG A 54 -0.52 12.24 -3.02
CA ARG A 54 -1.63 11.37 -2.62
C ARG A 54 -1.28 10.66 -1.32
N GLY A 55 -2.22 10.62 -0.39
CA GLY A 55 -2.11 9.88 0.86
C GLY A 55 -2.91 8.58 0.76
N PHE A 56 -2.35 7.49 1.27
CA PHE A 56 -3.01 6.20 1.35
C PHE A 56 -2.99 5.69 2.79
N GLN A 57 -4.16 5.41 3.33
CA GLN A 57 -4.31 4.75 4.61
C GLN A 57 -4.52 3.25 4.38
N LEU A 58 -3.60 2.43 4.90
CA LEU A 58 -3.67 0.97 4.81
C LEU A 58 -4.18 0.43 6.15
N VAL A 59 -5.48 0.20 6.25
CA VAL A 59 -6.15 -0.30 7.46
C VAL A 59 -6.14 -1.82 7.46
N LYS A 60 -5.55 -2.46 8.47
CA LYS A 60 -5.53 -3.92 8.58
C LYS A 60 -6.94 -4.46 8.78
N SER A 61 -7.25 -5.56 8.09
CA SER A 61 -8.44 -6.34 8.43
C SER A 61 -8.28 -6.97 9.82
N GLU A 62 -9.33 -6.94 10.63
CA GLU A 62 -9.37 -7.57 11.97
C GLU A 62 -9.03 -9.06 11.93
N HIS A 63 -9.27 -9.73 10.79
CA HIS A 63 -8.97 -11.14 10.59
C HIS A 63 -7.50 -11.43 10.25
N THR A 64 -6.69 -10.40 9.99
CA THR A 64 -5.27 -10.55 9.67
C THR A 64 -4.42 -9.57 10.47
N ALA A 65 -4.04 -9.94 11.70
CA ALA A 65 -3.26 -9.07 12.59
C ALA A 65 -1.82 -8.76 12.08
N GLY A 66 -1.32 -9.50 11.09
CA GLY A 66 0.06 -9.37 10.61
C GLY A 66 1.10 -9.67 11.71
N THR A 67 2.33 -9.18 11.54
CA THR A 67 3.42 -9.37 12.52
C THR A 67 3.46 -8.31 13.62
N ASP A 68 2.80 -7.18 13.40
CA ASP A 68 2.71 -6.07 14.34
C ASP A 68 1.27 -5.97 14.79
N ARG A 69 0.97 -6.48 15.99
CA ARG A 69 -0.39 -6.59 16.51
C ARG A 69 -0.94 -5.28 17.07
N GLU A 70 -0.08 -4.29 17.32
CA GLU A 70 -0.44 -3.04 17.99
C GLU A 70 -0.88 -1.97 16.97
N ALA A 71 -0.25 -1.93 15.79
CA ALA A 71 -0.65 -1.01 14.74
C ALA A 71 -1.87 -1.53 13.99
N ALA A 72 -3.00 -0.81 14.05
CA ALA A 72 -4.20 -1.12 13.26
C ALA A 72 -4.06 -0.71 11.79
N GLU A 73 -3.18 0.25 11.49
CA GLU A 73 -3.11 0.92 10.20
C GLU A 73 -1.70 1.48 9.93
N TYR A 74 -1.43 1.82 8.67
CA TYR A 74 -0.21 2.51 8.25
C TYR A 74 -0.52 3.55 7.18
N ALA A 75 0.05 4.76 7.31
CA ALA A 75 0.00 5.76 6.26
C ALA A 75 1.14 5.56 5.25
N VAL A 76 0.81 5.76 3.97
CA VAL A 76 1.76 5.81 2.85
C VAL A 76 1.52 7.09 2.08
N PHE A 77 2.55 7.91 1.93
CA PHE A 77 2.52 9.13 1.11
C PHE A 77 3.20 8.88 -0.23
N ALA A 78 2.51 9.20 -1.31
CA ALA A 78 3.06 9.21 -2.67
C ALA A 78 3.19 10.66 -3.14
N GLY A 79 4.43 11.16 -3.18
CA GLY A 79 4.73 12.52 -3.59
C GLY A 79 4.67 12.69 -5.11
N ARG A 80 4.38 13.91 -5.57
CA ARG A 80 4.48 14.31 -6.99
C ARG A 80 5.89 14.17 -7.56
N ASP A 81 6.90 14.05 -6.70
CA ASP A 81 8.29 13.76 -7.04
C ASP A 81 8.53 12.28 -7.43
N GLY A 82 7.48 11.45 -7.42
CA GLY A 82 7.55 10.02 -7.72
C GLY A 82 8.09 9.18 -6.55
N ARG A 83 8.32 9.78 -5.37
CA ARG A 83 8.78 9.05 -4.18
C ARG A 83 7.60 8.65 -3.31
N THR A 84 7.64 7.41 -2.86
CA THR A 84 6.68 6.88 -1.89
C THR A 84 7.36 6.74 -0.53
N ARG A 85 6.66 7.09 0.55
CA ARG A 85 7.17 7.02 1.93
C ARG A 85 6.12 6.38 2.84
N CYS A 86 6.56 5.66 3.87
CA CYS A 86 5.68 5.06 4.87
C CYS A 86 6.21 5.35 6.27
N GLU A 87 5.37 5.26 7.30
CA GLU A 87 5.78 5.46 8.69
C GLU A 87 5.89 4.15 9.50
N CYS A 88 5.76 3.00 8.84
CA CYS A 88 5.88 1.71 9.54
C CYS A 88 7.32 1.46 10.01
N ARG A 89 7.48 0.63 11.06
CA ARG A 89 8.81 0.27 11.61
C ARG A 89 9.79 -0.25 10.56
N GLY A 90 9.30 -0.92 9.50
CA GLY A 90 10.12 -1.36 8.39
C GLY A 90 10.77 -0.19 7.65
N PHE A 91 9.97 0.81 7.26
CA PHE A 91 10.46 1.99 6.57
C PHE A 91 11.35 2.86 7.44
N LEU A 92 10.95 3.11 8.70
CA LEU A 92 11.75 3.92 9.62
C LEU A 92 13.14 3.32 9.86
N ARG A 93 13.27 1.99 9.83
CA ARG A 93 14.54 1.29 10.04
C ARG A 93 15.38 1.15 8.77
N TRP A 94 14.75 0.92 7.63
CA TRP A 94 15.45 0.50 6.40
C TRP A 94 15.25 1.43 5.20
N SER A 95 14.45 2.48 5.36
CA SER A 95 14.01 3.40 4.29
C SER A 95 13.31 2.72 3.12
N HIS A 96 12.83 1.49 3.32
CA HIS A 96 11.96 0.74 2.41
C HIS A 96 11.05 -0.16 3.24
N CYS A 97 9.83 -0.40 2.74
CA CYS A 97 8.93 -1.37 3.34
C CYS A 97 7.96 -1.93 2.30
N LYS A 98 7.41 -3.09 2.61
CA LYS A 98 6.45 -3.76 1.72
C LYS A 98 5.20 -2.93 1.40
N HIS A 99 4.77 -2.07 2.32
CA HIS A 99 3.62 -1.19 2.13
C HIS A 99 3.90 -0.14 1.06
N GLN A 100 5.04 0.55 1.19
CA GLN A 100 5.50 1.53 0.22
C GLN A 100 5.73 0.88 -1.15
N GLU A 101 6.39 -0.28 -1.18
CA GLU A 101 6.69 -0.99 -2.44
C GLU A 101 5.43 -1.42 -3.17
N ALA A 102 4.43 -1.97 -2.46
CA ALA A 102 3.15 -2.36 -3.05
C ALA A 102 2.37 -1.16 -3.59
N VAL A 103 2.28 -0.06 -2.83
CA VAL A 103 1.61 1.17 -3.28
C VAL A 103 2.31 1.78 -4.48
N ALA A 104 3.65 1.85 -4.45
CA ALA A 104 4.43 2.36 -5.58
C ALA A 104 4.19 1.52 -6.84
N GLU A 105 4.16 0.20 -6.72
CA GLU A 105 3.90 -0.69 -7.86
C GLU A 105 2.48 -0.54 -8.41
N LEU A 106 1.47 -0.35 -7.55
CA LEU A 106 0.09 -0.10 -7.97
C LEU A 106 -0.07 1.25 -8.70
N LEU A 107 0.61 2.29 -8.22
CA LEU A 107 0.67 3.60 -8.88
C LEU A 107 1.33 3.50 -10.26
N ASP A 108 2.47 2.80 -10.35
CA ASP A 108 3.20 2.58 -11.61
C ASP A 108 2.33 1.84 -12.65
N LYS A 109 1.41 0.97 -12.19
CA LYS A 109 0.45 0.23 -13.04
C LYS A 109 -0.84 1.01 -13.34
N GLY A 110 -1.05 2.19 -12.75
CA GLY A 110 -2.29 2.95 -12.87
C GLY A 110 -3.51 2.27 -12.23
N GLN A 111 -3.27 1.41 -11.23
CA GLN A 111 -4.31 0.70 -10.47
C GLN A 111 -4.70 1.42 -9.18
N LEU A 112 -3.90 2.41 -8.78
CA LEU A 112 -4.22 3.45 -7.82
C LEU A 112 -4.21 4.79 -8.54
#